data_AF-A0A7J6A4R5-F1
#
_entry.id   AF-A0A7J6A4R5-F1
#
_cell.length_a   1.000
_cell.length_b   1.000
_cell.length_c   1.000
_cell.angle_alpha   90.00
_cell.angle_beta   90.00
_cell.angle_gamma   90.00
#
_symmetry.space_group_name_H-M   'P 1'
#
loop_
_entity.id
_entity.type
_entity.pdbx_description
1 polymer ?
#
loop_
_entity_poly.entity_id
_entity_poly.type
_entity_poly.pdbx_seq_one_letter_code
_entity_poly.pdbx_strand_id
1 'polypeptide(L)'
;MSSAGDRPHSFRKSRAPDTAHSQLSEDVKRECLDGGTELCVKKEEMLQVNIYNHGHAFNTMPEVLSIKEEESDTEDFLYCEVCKSFFFNKCEVHGPALFIPDSPVPMGVADRARQTLPPGLEVRKSGIPDAGLGVFNMGETVPIGAHFGPYQGELVDREDAMNSSYSWVIYRSRQHEEYIDAKRETCANWMRYVNCTHNDEEQNLVAFQYRGEILYRCCRPIDRGQELLMWYEEEYPKDQGPTFAYLWNQKCSANEVNLW
;
A
#
# COMPACT_ATOMS: atom_id res chain seq x y z
N MET A 1 27.62 -79.59 -5.48
CA MET A 1 27.01 -80.54 -4.53
C MET A 1 26.37 -79.66 -3.45
N SER A 2 25.09 -79.33 -3.62
CA SER A 2 23.92 -80.01 -3.00
C SER A 2 23.84 -79.72 -1.50
N SER A 3 22.73 -79.37 -0.87
CA SER A 3 21.34 -79.05 -1.24
C SER A 3 20.58 -78.70 0.05
N ALA A 4 19.45 -78.00 -0.08
CA ALA A 4 18.17 -78.15 0.67
C ALA A 4 18.19 -78.07 2.21
N GLY A 5 17.39 -77.22 2.85
CA GLY A 5 15.93 -77.40 3.07
C GLY A 5 15.73 -77.78 4.55
N ASP A 6 14.69 -77.46 5.30
CA ASP A 6 13.38 -76.85 5.08
C ASP A 6 12.83 -76.35 6.45
N ARG A 7 11.78 -75.52 6.38
CA ARG A 7 10.96 -74.97 7.52
C ARG A 7 10.04 -76.06 8.14
N PRO A 8 8.86 -75.82 8.81
CA PRO A 8 8.25 -74.64 9.50
C PRO A 8 7.46 -74.97 10.81
N HIS A 9 6.93 -73.95 11.50
CA HIS A 9 5.61 -73.94 12.21
C HIS A 9 5.18 -72.46 12.36
N SER A 10 4.21 -71.87 11.63
CA SER A 10 2.72 -71.96 11.64
C SER A 10 2.11 -71.62 13.02
N PHE A 11 1.22 -70.64 13.26
CA PHE A 11 -0.03 -70.17 12.62
C PHE A 11 -0.36 -68.74 13.15
N ARG A 12 -1.22 -67.85 12.63
CA ARG A 12 -2.41 -67.93 11.74
C ARG A 12 -2.75 -66.52 11.18
N LYS A 13 -3.15 -66.50 9.89
CA LYS A 13 -4.09 -65.64 9.08
C LYS A 13 -4.74 -64.41 9.76
N SER A 14 -5.02 -63.28 9.09
CA SER A 14 -5.69 -63.13 7.77
C SER A 14 -5.71 -61.69 7.21
N ARG A 15 -5.35 -61.59 5.92
CA ARG A 15 -5.95 -60.84 4.77
C ARG A 15 -6.50 -59.40 4.91
N ALA A 16 -5.94 -58.52 4.06
CA ALA A 16 -6.48 -57.22 3.61
C ALA A 16 -7.73 -57.36 2.72
N PRO A 17 -8.42 -56.23 2.46
CA PRO A 17 -8.44 -55.71 1.09
C PRO A 17 -8.13 -54.21 0.96
N ASP A 18 -7.75 -53.84 -0.26
CA ASP A 18 -7.46 -52.51 -0.80
C ASP A 18 -8.65 -51.53 -0.81
N THR A 19 -8.34 -50.30 -1.24
CA THR A 19 -9.22 -49.20 -1.71
C THR A 19 -9.92 -48.41 -0.59
N ALA A 20 -9.94 -47.08 -0.56
CA ALA A 20 -10.03 -46.15 -1.68
C ALA A 20 -9.42 -44.77 -1.36
N HIS A 21 -8.89 -44.12 -2.40
CA HIS A 21 -8.92 -42.67 -2.53
C HIS A 21 -10.36 -42.20 -2.27
N SER A 22 -10.55 -41.33 -1.28
CA SER A 22 -11.81 -40.63 -1.06
C SER A 22 -11.66 -39.22 -1.63
N GLN A 23 -11.84 -39.09 -2.94
CA GLN A 23 -12.47 -37.90 -3.49
C GLN A 23 -13.93 -37.84 -3.02
N LEU A 24 -14.48 -36.62 -3.03
CA LEU A 24 -15.90 -36.24 -2.92
C LEU A 24 -16.37 -36.06 -1.46
N SER A 25 -17.15 -35.02 -1.12
CA SER A 25 -17.95 -34.12 -1.94
C SER A 25 -17.82 -32.68 -1.45
N GLU A 26 -17.57 -31.74 -2.36
CA GLU A 26 -18.12 -30.40 -2.20
C GLU A 26 -19.61 -30.51 -2.42
N ASP A 27 -20.39 -30.66 -1.35
CA ASP A 27 -21.81 -30.36 -1.43
C ASP A 27 -21.97 -28.85 -1.36
N VAL A 28 -21.75 -28.20 -2.51
CA VAL A 28 -22.24 -26.84 -2.75
C VAL A 28 -23.76 -26.91 -2.74
N LYS A 29 -24.37 -26.67 -1.59
CA LYS A 29 -25.79 -26.34 -1.54
C LYS A 29 -25.96 -24.92 -2.12
N ARG A 30 -26.23 -24.85 -3.42
CA ARG A 30 -26.83 -23.67 -4.06
C ARG A 30 -28.31 -23.67 -3.75
N GLU A 31 -28.72 -22.85 -2.80
CA GLU A 31 -30.09 -22.36 -2.74
C GLU A 31 -30.04 -20.91 -3.24
N CYS A 32 -30.53 -20.68 -4.46
CA CYS A 32 -30.78 -19.34 -4.95
C CYS A 32 -32.04 -18.82 -4.25
N LEU A 33 -31.87 -17.81 -3.39
CA LEU A 33 -32.94 -16.91 -3.02
C LEU A 33 -32.63 -15.55 -3.61
N ASP A 34 -33.68 -14.96 -4.17
CA ASP A 34 -33.71 -13.75 -4.98
C ASP A 34 -33.18 -12.54 -4.18
N GLY A 35 -32.10 -11.92 -4.66
CA GLY A 35 -31.61 -10.61 -4.21
C GLY A 35 -30.72 -10.57 -2.95
N GLY A 36 -29.47 -10.11 -3.12
CA GLY A 36 -28.69 -9.41 -2.08
C GLY A 36 -27.55 -10.17 -1.40
N THR A 37 -26.31 -9.80 -1.75
CA THR A 37 -25.05 -9.81 -0.96
C THR A 37 -24.52 -11.14 -0.39
N GLU A 38 -23.36 -11.59 -0.90
CA GLU A 38 -22.57 -12.69 -0.35
C GLU A 38 -21.88 -12.29 0.98
N LEU A 39 -22.12 -13.07 2.06
CA LEU A 39 -21.42 -12.95 3.33
C LEU A 39 -20.56 -14.20 3.53
N CYS A 40 -19.23 -14.07 3.39
CA CYS A 40 -18.27 -15.15 3.60
C CYS A 40 -17.80 -15.14 5.08
N VAL A 41 -18.27 -16.08 5.89
CA VAL A 41 -17.79 -16.27 7.27
C VAL A 41 -16.67 -17.31 7.26
N LYS A 42 -15.43 -16.88 7.53
CA LYS A 42 -14.29 -17.78 7.76
C LYS A 42 -14.35 -18.34 9.19
N LYS A 43 -14.08 -19.64 9.33
CA LYS A 43 -14.07 -20.37 10.60
C LYS A 43 -12.65 -20.30 11.18
N GLU A 44 -12.48 -19.70 12.36
CA GLU A 44 -11.19 -19.64 13.05
C GLU A 44 -10.86 -20.99 13.72
N GLU A 45 -9.63 -21.48 13.52
CA GLU A 45 -9.08 -22.63 14.26
C GLU A 45 -8.26 -22.14 15.46
N MET A 46 -8.62 -22.59 16.66
CA MET A 46 -7.88 -22.29 17.89
C MET A 46 -6.64 -23.21 18.03
N LEU A 47 -5.44 -22.62 18.05
CA LEU A 47 -4.22 -23.29 18.49
C LEU A 47 -4.18 -23.36 20.03
N GLN A 48 -4.29 -24.57 20.60
CA GLN A 48 -4.09 -24.78 22.04
C GLN A 48 -2.59 -24.93 22.37
N VAL A 49 -2.08 -23.98 23.16
CA VAL A 49 -0.77 -24.07 23.81
C VAL A 49 -0.94 -24.82 25.14
N ASN A 50 -0.35 -26.02 25.26
CA ASN A 50 -0.39 -26.80 26.50
C ASN A 50 0.68 -26.31 27.49
N ILE A 51 0.26 -25.59 28.52
CA ILE A 51 1.07 -25.33 29.72
C ILE A 51 0.50 -26.15 30.87
N TYR A 52 1.25 -27.13 31.35
CA TYR A 52 0.95 -27.85 32.59
C TYR A 52 1.28 -26.94 33.79
N ASN A 53 0.30 -26.63 34.63
CA ASN A 53 0.56 -26.16 35.99
C ASN A 53 -0.40 -26.82 37.00
N HIS A 54 0.20 -27.40 38.05
CA HIS A 54 -0.48 -27.84 39.26
C HIS A 54 -1.07 -26.63 40.00
N GLY A 55 -2.30 -26.80 40.52
CA GLY A 55 -3.19 -25.71 40.88
C GLY A 55 -2.94 -25.01 42.22
N HIS A 56 -3.53 -23.83 42.36
CA HIS A 56 -4.57 -23.52 43.36
C HIS A 56 -5.20 -22.15 43.04
N ALA A 57 -6.54 -22.10 43.14
CA ALA A 57 -7.46 -20.95 43.30
C ALA A 57 -7.20 -19.60 42.58
N PHE A 58 -8.16 -19.16 41.76
CA PHE A 58 -9.05 -18.01 41.99
C PHE A 58 -10.00 -17.88 40.79
N ASN A 59 -11.32 -17.89 41.04
CA ASN A 59 -12.33 -17.60 40.02
C ASN A 59 -12.26 -16.11 39.67
N THR A 60 -11.60 -15.78 38.57
CA THR A 60 -11.72 -14.48 37.93
C THR A 60 -12.10 -14.76 36.49
N MET A 61 -13.39 -14.59 36.17
CA MET A 61 -13.87 -14.62 34.80
C MET A 61 -13.15 -13.47 34.07
N PRO A 62 -12.38 -13.72 33.00
CA PRO A 62 -11.82 -12.64 32.21
C PRO A 62 -13.00 -11.97 31.50
N GLU A 63 -13.21 -10.70 31.81
CA GLU A 63 -14.10 -9.85 31.08
C GLU A 63 -13.56 -9.74 29.65
N VAL A 64 -14.26 -10.34 28.69
CA VAL A 64 -13.96 -10.24 27.27
C VAL A 64 -14.25 -8.79 26.89
N LEU A 65 -13.23 -7.94 27.00
CA LEU A 65 -13.21 -6.63 26.36
C LEU A 65 -13.23 -6.90 24.86
N SER A 66 -14.43 -6.88 24.29
CA SER A 66 -14.64 -6.81 22.87
C SER A 66 -14.05 -5.50 22.38
N ILE A 67 -12.82 -5.57 21.88
CA ILE A 67 -12.25 -4.50 21.07
C ILE A 67 -13.14 -4.43 19.84
N LYS A 68 -14.03 -3.45 19.82
CA LYS A 68 -14.69 -3.04 18.59
C LYS A 68 -13.58 -2.47 17.74
N GLU A 69 -13.22 -3.16 16.67
CA GLU A 69 -12.52 -2.53 15.57
C GLU A 69 -13.43 -1.41 15.09
N GLU A 70 -13.07 -0.17 15.43
CA GLU A 70 -13.62 1.00 14.77
C GLU A 70 -13.12 0.93 13.33
N GLU A 71 -13.88 0.27 12.46
CA GLU A 71 -13.77 0.51 11.02
C GLU A 71 -13.95 2.03 10.84
N SER A 72 -12.86 2.72 10.53
CA SER A 72 -12.91 4.15 10.29
C SER A 72 -13.72 4.34 9.01
N ASP A 73 -14.97 4.75 9.18
CA ASP A 73 -15.92 5.15 8.15
C ASP A 73 -15.49 6.48 7.51
N THR A 74 -14.20 6.60 7.15
CA THR A 74 -13.69 7.73 6.39
C THR A 74 -14.07 7.47 4.95
N GLU A 75 -15.25 7.94 4.54
CA GLU A 75 -15.59 8.03 3.13
C GLU A 75 -14.40 8.66 2.37
N ASP A 76 -13.89 7.97 1.34
CA ASP A 76 -12.71 8.45 0.61
C ASP A 76 -13.09 9.65 -0.26
N PHE A 77 -12.94 10.85 0.29
CA PHE A 77 -13.17 12.10 -0.44
C PHE A 77 -11.97 12.45 -1.32
N LEU A 78 -12.27 13.01 -2.49
CA LEU A 78 -11.31 13.71 -3.33
C LEU A 78 -11.55 15.22 -3.23
N TYR A 79 -10.56 16.01 -3.61
CA TYR A 79 -10.62 17.47 -3.58
C TYR A 79 -10.65 18.06 -4.99
N CYS A 80 -11.63 18.91 -5.27
CA CYS A 80 -11.72 19.61 -6.55
C CYS A 80 -10.95 20.94 -6.47
N GLU A 81 -9.87 21.02 -7.24
CA GLU A 81 -9.00 22.19 -7.24
C GLU A 81 -9.62 23.47 -7.79
N VAL A 82 -10.67 23.35 -8.60
CA VAL A 82 -11.37 24.49 -9.18
C VAL A 82 -12.50 24.97 -8.27
N CYS A 83 -13.30 24.06 -7.72
CA CYS A 83 -14.40 24.39 -6.80
C CYS A 83 -13.93 24.67 -5.37
N LYS A 84 -12.70 24.25 -5.02
CA LYS A 84 -12.16 24.30 -3.67
C LYS A 84 -13.05 23.58 -2.66
N SER A 85 -13.55 22.41 -3.03
CA SER A 85 -14.46 21.60 -2.23
C SER A 85 -14.18 20.10 -2.37
N PHE A 86 -14.51 19.36 -1.31
CA PHE A 86 -14.44 17.90 -1.29
C PHE A 86 -15.64 17.29 -2.02
N PHE A 87 -15.43 16.12 -2.64
CA PHE A 87 -16.47 15.36 -3.31
C PHE A 87 -16.24 13.85 -3.17
N PHE A 88 -17.33 13.09 -3.23
CA PHE A 88 -17.34 11.64 -3.33
C PHE A 88 -17.73 11.22 -4.75
N ASN A 89 -17.00 10.28 -5.35
CA ASN A 89 -17.12 9.83 -6.75
C ASN A 89 -16.86 10.88 -7.84
N LYS A 90 -17.60 12.00 -7.86
CA LYS A 90 -17.45 13.06 -8.86
C LYS A 90 -17.76 14.44 -8.30
N CYS A 91 -17.07 15.45 -8.80
CA CYS A 91 -17.43 16.86 -8.63
C CYS A 91 -18.69 17.16 -9.45
N GLU A 92 -19.64 17.91 -8.89
CA GLU A 92 -20.89 18.27 -9.58
C GLU A 92 -20.66 19.17 -10.80
N VAL A 93 -19.59 19.98 -10.79
CA VAL A 93 -19.25 20.91 -11.86
C VAL A 93 -18.28 20.29 -12.87
N HIS A 94 -17.25 19.59 -12.38
CA HIS A 94 -16.12 19.12 -13.19
C HIS A 94 -16.15 17.61 -13.47
N GLY A 95 -17.12 16.88 -12.93
CA GLY A 95 -17.24 15.44 -13.15
C GLY A 95 -16.23 14.62 -12.34
N PRO A 96 -15.96 13.35 -12.74
CA PRO A 96 -15.05 12.47 -12.03
C PRO A 96 -13.60 12.97 -12.13
N ALA A 97 -12.78 12.62 -11.13
CA ALA A 97 -11.35 12.91 -11.17
C ALA A 97 -10.66 12.15 -12.32
N LEU A 98 -9.72 12.83 -12.99
CA LEU A 98 -8.85 12.22 -13.98
C LEU A 98 -7.67 11.56 -13.28
N PHE A 99 -7.51 10.24 -13.46
CA PHE A 99 -6.34 9.49 -13.01
C PHE A 99 -5.47 9.14 -14.21
N ILE A 100 -4.20 9.57 -14.19
CA ILE A 100 -3.22 9.24 -15.21
C ILE A 100 -2.48 7.98 -14.76
N PRO A 101 -2.66 6.83 -15.45
CA PRO A 101 -2.08 5.58 -15.02
C PRO A 101 -0.57 5.54 -15.29
N ASP A 102 0.14 4.83 -14.42
CA ASP A 102 1.52 4.40 -14.66
C ASP A 102 1.60 3.50 -15.91
N SER A 103 2.75 3.54 -16.57
CA SER A 103 3.10 2.51 -17.56
C SER A 103 3.26 1.15 -16.84
N PRO A 104 2.62 0.07 -17.31
CA PRO A 104 2.62 -1.20 -16.58
C PRO A 104 3.99 -1.90 -16.66
N VAL A 105 4.63 -2.08 -15.50
CA VAL A 105 5.92 -2.78 -15.38
C VAL A 105 5.91 -3.75 -14.19
N PRO A 106 6.25 -5.03 -14.39
CA PRO A 106 6.33 -6.00 -13.30
C PRO A 106 7.30 -5.60 -12.19
N MET A 107 6.97 -5.94 -10.95
CA MET A 107 7.87 -5.77 -9.79
C MET A 107 9.17 -6.56 -9.97
N GLY A 108 10.28 -6.03 -9.48
CA GLY A 108 11.59 -6.67 -9.53
C GLY A 108 12.40 -6.42 -10.81
N VAL A 109 11.79 -5.83 -11.85
CA VAL A 109 12.49 -5.46 -13.09
C VAL A 109 13.53 -4.37 -12.80
N ALA A 110 14.72 -4.49 -13.38
CA ALA A 110 15.77 -3.47 -13.26
C ALA A 110 15.28 -2.14 -13.83
N ASP A 111 15.55 -1.02 -13.15
CA ASP A 111 15.08 0.32 -13.53
C ASP A 111 13.54 0.42 -13.68
N ARG A 112 12.79 -0.39 -12.93
CA ARG A 112 11.32 -0.39 -12.93
C ARG A 112 10.78 1.01 -12.70
N ALA A 113 11.29 1.73 -11.69
CA ALA A 113 10.80 3.04 -11.33
C ALA A 113 10.77 4.03 -12.52
N ARG A 114 11.77 4.03 -13.42
CA ARG A 114 11.69 4.88 -14.62
C ARG A 114 10.75 4.33 -15.67
N GLN A 115 10.68 3.02 -15.82
CA GLN A 115 9.84 2.39 -16.83
C GLN A 115 8.35 2.52 -16.54
N THR A 116 7.94 2.75 -15.28
CA THR A 116 6.53 3.00 -14.95
C THR A 116 6.06 4.42 -15.26
N LEU A 117 6.94 5.28 -15.77
CA LEU A 117 6.64 6.67 -16.07
C LEU A 117 5.48 6.79 -17.10
N PRO A 118 4.43 7.59 -16.81
CA PRO A 118 3.35 7.83 -17.75
C PRO A 118 3.82 8.44 -19.08
N PRO A 119 3.18 8.12 -20.21
CA PRO A 119 3.49 8.73 -21.49
C PRO A 119 3.42 10.26 -21.43
N GLY A 120 4.42 10.92 -22.03
CA GLY A 120 4.51 12.37 -22.03
C GLY A 120 5.32 12.94 -20.86
N LEU A 121 5.67 12.16 -19.84
CA LEU A 121 6.61 12.59 -18.80
C LEU A 121 8.03 12.11 -19.13
N GLU A 122 9.04 12.77 -18.57
CA GLU A 122 10.45 12.38 -18.71
C GLU A 122 11.23 12.61 -17.41
N VAL A 123 12.08 11.66 -17.01
CA VAL A 123 13.02 11.85 -15.89
C VAL A 123 14.33 12.47 -16.41
N ARG A 124 14.70 13.63 -15.89
CA ARG A 124 15.91 14.38 -16.28
C ARG A 124 16.64 14.94 -15.06
N LYS A 125 17.79 15.58 -15.25
CA LYS A 125 18.41 16.36 -14.16
C LYS A 125 17.46 17.49 -13.75
N SER A 126 17.21 17.63 -12.45
CA SER A 126 16.34 18.66 -11.90
C SER A 126 16.92 20.06 -12.14
N GLY A 127 16.04 21.07 -12.21
CA GLY A 127 16.44 22.47 -12.17
C GLY A 127 16.85 22.94 -10.77
N ILE A 128 16.44 22.20 -9.72
CA ILE A 128 16.79 22.49 -8.34
C ILE A 128 18.26 22.11 -8.10
N PRO A 129 19.09 23.03 -7.55
CA PRO A 129 20.48 22.73 -7.20
C PRO A 129 20.58 21.49 -6.30
N ASP A 130 21.49 20.58 -6.64
CA ASP A 130 21.82 19.37 -5.85
C ASP A 130 20.69 18.35 -5.60
N ALA A 131 19.47 18.58 -6.11
CA ALA A 131 18.34 17.64 -6.01
C ALA A 131 18.48 16.37 -6.90
N GLY A 132 19.48 16.33 -7.78
CA GLY A 132 19.72 15.20 -8.66
C GLY A 132 18.75 15.16 -9.84
N LEU A 133 17.81 14.21 -9.83
CA LEU A 133 16.86 13.99 -10.93
C LEU A 133 15.47 14.54 -10.58
N GLY A 134 14.73 14.96 -11.59
CA GLY A 134 13.36 15.45 -11.52
C GLY A 134 12.51 14.86 -12.64
N VAL A 135 11.19 15.01 -12.51
CA VAL A 135 10.22 14.58 -13.52
C VAL A 135 9.71 15.83 -14.26
N PHE A 136 9.68 15.78 -15.58
CA PHE A 136 9.27 16.90 -16.41
C PHE A 136 8.10 16.51 -17.30
N ASN A 137 7.15 17.43 -17.49
CA ASN A 137 6.16 17.25 -18.54
C ASN A 137 6.79 17.55 -19.90
N MET A 138 6.79 16.58 -20.81
CA MET A 138 7.26 16.69 -22.19
C MET A 138 6.15 16.37 -23.20
N GLY A 139 4.91 16.23 -22.75
CA GLY A 139 3.72 15.94 -23.53
C GLY A 139 2.82 17.16 -23.72
N GLU A 140 1.51 16.89 -23.70
CA GLU A 140 0.47 17.91 -23.59
C GLU A 140 0.38 18.45 -22.16
N THR A 141 -0.23 19.63 -21.98
CA THR A 141 -0.45 20.20 -20.65
C THR A 141 -1.24 19.24 -19.77
N VAL A 142 -0.69 18.88 -18.62
CA VAL A 142 -1.42 18.09 -17.62
C VAL A 142 -2.45 19.02 -16.96
N PRO A 143 -3.75 18.68 -16.97
CA PRO A 143 -4.78 19.58 -16.48
C PRO A 143 -4.76 19.65 -14.94
N ILE A 144 -5.21 20.80 -14.41
CA ILE A 144 -5.48 20.97 -12.98
C ILE A 144 -6.46 19.88 -12.49
N GLY A 145 -6.20 19.34 -11.30
CA GLY A 145 -6.99 18.25 -10.72
C GLY A 145 -6.71 16.87 -11.29
N ALA A 146 -5.75 16.70 -12.20
CA ALA A 146 -5.27 15.37 -12.60
C ALA A 146 -4.54 14.68 -11.43
N HIS A 147 -4.72 13.37 -11.31
CA HIS A 147 -4.18 12.55 -10.25
C HIS A 147 -3.15 11.54 -10.79
N PHE A 148 -2.12 11.29 -9.99
CA PHE A 148 -1.07 10.31 -10.20
C PHE A 148 -0.98 9.37 -9.00
N GLY A 149 -0.61 8.11 -9.28
CA GLY A 149 -0.34 7.11 -8.26
C GLY A 149 -1.19 5.85 -8.38
N PRO A 150 -1.15 4.99 -7.34
CA PRO A 150 -0.53 5.25 -6.03
C PRO A 150 1.01 5.29 -6.06
N TYR A 151 1.61 5.94 -5.05
CA TYR A 151 3.05 5.88 -4.77
C TYR A 151 3.43 4.44 -4.43
N GLN A 152 4.47 3.91 -5.06
CA GLN A 152 4.88 2.52 -4.88
C GLN A 152 6.26 2.41 -4.25
N GLY A 153 6.44 1.40 -3.41
CA GLY A 153 7.65 1.13 -2.65
C GLY A 153 7.50 -0.15 -1.82
N GLU A 154 8.43 -0.38 -0.92
CA GLU A 154 8.38 -1.47 0.04
C GLU A 154 7.75 -1.02 1.35
N LEU A 155 7.01 -1.91 2.01
CA LEU A 155 6.64 -1.69 3.40
C LEU A 155 7.88 -1.87 4.27
N VAL A 156 8.17 -0.84 5.06
CA VAL A 156 9.34 -0.81 5.96
C VAL A 156 8.91 -0.48 7.38
N ASP A 157 9.78 -0.73 8.35
CA ASP A 157 9.55 -0.27 9.70
C ASP A 157 9.78 1.24 9.84
N ARG A 158 9.41 1.79 11.01
CA ARG A 158 9.55 3.22 11.29
C ARG A 158 11.01 3.67 11.19
N GLU A 159 11.96 2.87 11.67
CA GLU A 159 13.37 3.27 11.73
C GLU A 159 13.95 3.41 10.32
N ASP A 160 13.70 2.41 9.47
CA ASP A 160 14.11 2.45 8.06
C ASP A 160 13.44 3.62 7.32
N ALA A 161 12.14 3.84 7.57
CA ALA A 161 11.39 4.94 6.97
C ALA A 161 12.01 6.30 7.30
N MET A 162 12.34 6.53 8.58
CA MET A 162 12.93 7.77 9.11
C MET A 162 14.37 8.00 8.64
N ASN A 163 14.99 7.00 8.00
CA ASN A 163 16.34 7.08 7.44
C ASN A 163 16.33 7.16 5.90
N SER A 164 15.15 7.38 5.27
CA SER A 164 15.00 7.46 3.82
C SER A 164 14.18 8.68 3.39
N SER A 165 14.73 9.47 2.47
CA SER A 165 14.03 10.60 1.83
C SER A 165 12.94 10.17 0.83
N TYR A 166 12.79 8.87 0.59
CA TYR A 166 11.79 8.30 -0.31
C TYR A 166 10.58 7.70 0.43
N SER A 167 10.49 7.94 1.74
CA SER A 167 9.47 7.35 2.59
C SER A 167 8.21 8.21 2.68
N TRP A 168 7.07 7.54 2.82
CA TRP A 168 5.81 8.12 3.24
C TRP A 168 5.21 7.33 4.39
N VAL A 169 4.52 8.03 5.29
CA VAL A 169 3.63 7.41 6.29
C VAL A 169 2.23 7.26 5.69
N ILE A 170 1.59 6.12 5.97
CA ILE A 170 0.20 5.81 5.66
C ILE A 170 -0.52 5.61 6.99
N TYR A 171 -1.56 6.38 7.24
CA TYR A 171 -2.38 6.27 8.44
C TYR A 171 -3.53 5.28 8.20
N ARG A 172 -3.47 4.10 8.81
CA ARG A 172 -4.55 3.10 8.77
C ARG A 172 -5.64 3.39 9.82
N SER A 173 -5.22 3.94 10.96
CA SER A 173 -6.11 4.43 12.02
C SER A 173 -5.37 5.47 12.86
N ARG A 174 -6.02 6.08 13.86
CA ARG A 174 -5.40 7.08 14.75
C ARG A 174 -4.15 6.56 15.48
N GLN A 175 -3.99 5.25 15.60
CA GLN A 175 -2.89 4.62 16.34
C GLN A 175 -2.08 3.63 15.50
N HIS A 176 -2.42 3.47 14.20
CA HIS A 176 -1.74 2.54 13.32
C HIS A 176 -1.17 3.28 12.11
N GLU A 177 0.15 3.36 12.07
CA GLU A 177 0.94 3.92 10.98
C GLU A 177 1.66 2.77 10.25
N GLU A 178 1.62 2.81 8.93
CA GLU A 178 2.48 2.03 8.05
C GLU A 178 3.43 2.96 7.29
N TYR A 179 4.53 2.42 6.79
CA TYR A 179 5.51 3.19 6.03
C TYR A 179 5.81 2.52 4.71
N ILE A 180 5.83 3.32 3.65
CA ILE A 180 6.20 2.88 2.31
C ILE A 180 7.47 3.62 1.88
N ASP A 181 8.52 2.88 1.50
CA ASP A 181 9.80 3.43 1.06
C ASP A 181 10.10 3.06 -0.40
N ALA A 182 10.29 4.07 -1.24
CA ALA A 182 10.64 3.91 -2.65
C ALA A 182 12.15 3.97 -2.94
N LYS A 183 13.00 3.76 -1.94
CA LYS A 183 14.46 3.71 -2.09
C LYS A 183 14.90 2.66 -3.11
N ARG A 184 14.27 1.48 -3.14
CA ARG A 184 14.62 0.39 -4.07
C ARG A 184 13.86 0.54 -5.40
N GLU A 185 14.59 0.93 -6.44
CA GLU A 185 14.03 1.22 -7.79
C GLU A 185 13.27 0.06 -8.43
N THR A 186 13.59 -1.18 -8.08
CA THR A 186 12.90 -2.38 -8.59
C THR A 186 11.52 -2.59 -7.97
N CYS A 187 11.20 -1.89 -6.89
CA CYS A 187 9.91 -1.93 -6.18
C CYS A 187 9.16 -0.60 -6.23
N ALA A 188 9.88 0.49 -6.51
CA ALA A 188 9.31 1.81 -6.63
C ALA A 188 8.70 2.09 -8.00
N ASN A 189 7.87 3.13 -8.07
CA ASN A 189 7.45 3.75 -9.33
C ASN A 189 8.13 5.12 -9.55
N TRP A 190 7.83 5.73 -10.70
CA TRP A 190 8.42 6.99 -11.15
C TRP A 190 8.22 8.16 -10.18
N MET A 191 7.17 8.12 -9.34
CA MET A 191 6.86 9.18 -8.39
C MET A 191 7.99 9.41 -7.38
N ARG A 192 8.91 8.45 -7.19
CA ARG A 192 10.13 8.62 -6.39
C ARG A 192 11.05 9.75 -6.88
N TYR A 193 10.96 10.12 -8.15
CA TYR A 193 11.79 11.16 -8.77
C TYR A 193 11.17 12.56 -8.73
N VAL A 194 9.96 12.70 -8.18
CA VAL A 194 9.31 14.02 -8.02
C VAL A 194 9.96 14.75 -6.86
N ASN A 195 10.51 15.93 -7.12
CA ASN A 195 11.14 16.77 -6.12
C ASN A 195 10.12 17.62 -5.35
N CYS A 196 10.56 18.12 -4.20
CA CYS A 196 9.81 19.09 -3.43
C CYS A 196 10.30 20.52 -3.70
N THR A 197 9.39 21.48 -3.65
CA THR A 197 9.72 22.92 -3.71
C THR A 197 8.96 23.69 -2.63
N HIS A 198 9.63 24.67 -2.02
CA HIS A 198 9.00 25.64 -1.12
C HIS A 198 8.51 26.90 -1.86
N ASN A 199 8.69 26.94 -3.18
CA ASN A 199 8.24 28.06 -4.01
C ASN A 199 6.80 27.82 -4.46
N ASP A 200 5.86 28.54 -3.86
CA ASP A 200 4.44 28.53 -4.22
C ASP A 200 4.18 28.92 -5.68
N GLU A 201 5.12 29.59 -6.35
CA GLU A 201 5.03 29.90 -7.79
C GLU A 201 5.49 28.73 -8.69
N GLU A 202 6.18 27.73 -8.16
CA GLU A 202 6.65 26.55 -8.91
C GLU A 202 5.91 25.25 -8.55
N GLN A 203 5.45 25.11 -7.30
CA GLN A 203 4.70 23.95 -6.80
C GLN A 203 3.45 23.63 -7.64
N ASN A 204 3.43 22.52 -8.36
CA ASN A 204 2.28 22.13 -9.16
C ASN A 204 1.61 20.81 -8.75
N LEU A 205 2.15 20.15 -7.73
CA LEU A 205 1.59 18.93 -7.13
C LEU A 205 1.34 19.09 -5.64
N VAL A 206 0.36 18.32 -5.15
CA VAL A 206 0.12 18.07 -3.72
C VAL A 206 -0.01 16.58 -3.46
N ALA A 207 0.67 16.11 -2.42
CA ALA A 207 0.51 14.76 -1.90
C ALA A 207 -0.64 14.67 -0.90
N PHE A 208 -1.38 13.59 -0.96
CA PHE A 208 -2.46 13.30 -0.03
C PHE A 208 -2.70 11.78 0.07
N GLN A 209 -3.38 11.36 1.14
CA GLN A 209 -3.75 9.96 1.32
C GLN A 209 -5.18 9.73 0.81
N TYR A 210 -5.37 8.66 0.04
CA TYR A 210 -6.67 8.24 -0.48
C TYR A 210 -6.72 6.71 -0.47
N ARG A 211 -7.76 6.10 0.13
CA ARG A 211 -7.89 4.63 0.22
C ARG A 211 -6.69 3.91 0.84
N GLY A 212 -6.02 4.58 1.77
CA GLY A 212 -4.82 4.05 2.41
C GLY A 212 -3.62 3.90 1.46
N GLU A 213 -3.58 4.73 0.42
CA GLU A 213 -2.44 4.88 -0.49
C GLU A 213 -2.08 6.37 -0.62
N ILE A 214 -0.86 6.67 -1.06
CA ILE A 214 -0.40 8.05 -1.30
C ILE A 214 -0.54 8.39 -2.78
N LEU A 215 -1.27 9.47 -3.08
CA LEU A 215 -1.49 9.96 -4.43
C LEU A 215 -0.99 11.41 -4.55
N TYR A 216 -0.65 11.81 -5.77
CA TYR A 216 -0.34 13.20 -6.09
C TYR A 216 -1.45 13.78 -6.97
N ARG A 217 -1.93 14.98 -6.66
CA ARG A 217 -2.89 15.71 -7.48
C ARG A 217 -2.30 17.03 -7.97
N CYS A 218 -2.62 17.42 -9.20
CA CYS A 218 -2.16 18.68 -9.79
C CYS A 218 -2.95 19.85 -9.22
N CYS A 219 -2.30 20.75 -8.47
CA CYS A 219 -2.95 21.96 -7.94
C CYS A 219 -3.05 23.11 -8.96
N ARG A 220 -2.38 22.95 -10.11
CA ARG A 220 -2.45 23.83 -11.27
C ARG A 220 -2.08 23.06 -12.55
N PRO A 221 -2.35 23.62 -13.74
CA PRO A 221 -1.88 23.01 -14.99
C PRO A 221 -0.34 22.89 -15.02
N ILE A 222 0.17 21.82 -15.63
CA ILE A 222 1.60 21.59 -15.82
C ILE A 222 1.89 21.60 -17.32
N ASP A 223 2.46 22.69 -17.81
CA ASP A 223 2.80 22.88 -19.21
C ASP A 223 4.05 22.11 -19.63
N ARG A 224 4.20 21.93 -20.95
CA ARG A 224 5.39 21.31 -21.53
C ARG A 224 6.66 22.05 -21.10
N GLY A 225 7.64 21.28 -20.61
CA GLY A 225 8.93 21.75 -20.12
C GLY A 225 8.97 22.03 -18.62
N GLN A 226 7.83 22.08 -17.93
CA GLN A 226 7.79 22.30 -16.49
C GLN A 226 8.17 21.03 -15.71
N GLU A 227 8.93 21.22 -14.63
CA GLU A 227 9.22 20.18 -13.66
C GLU A 227 7.97 19.95 -12.79
N LEU A 228 7.66 18.69 -12.52
CA LEU A 228 6.64 18.28 -11.56
C LEU A 228 7.25 18.46 -10.17
N LEU A 229 6.70 19.40 -9.41
CA LEU A 229 7.22 19.83 -8.12
C LEU A 229 6.11 19.82 -7.08
N MET A 230 6.40 19.20 -5.96
CA MET A 230 5.41 18.87 -4.94
C MET A 230 5.61 19.67 -3.66
N TRP A 231 4.49 20.02 -3.02
CA TRP A 231 4.45 20.46 -1.63
C TRP A 231 3.21 19.83 -0.96
N TYR A 232 3.11 19.85 0.37
CA TYR A 232 1.86 19.44 1.03
C TYR A 232 0.96 20.65 1.26
N GLU A 233 -0.35 20.44 1.31
CA GLU A 233 -1.30 21.50 1.64
C GLU A 233 -1.35 21.66 3.18
N GLU A 234 -1.16 22.90 3.68
CA GLU A 234 -1.19 23.24 5.11
C GLU A 234 -2.53 22.97 5.81
N GLU A 235 -3.59 22.66 5.07
CA GLU A 235 -4.91 22.31 5.63
C GLU A 235 -5.08 20.80 5.88
N TYR A 236 -4.17 19.95 5.37
CA TYR A 236 -4.15 18.50 5.59
C TYR A 236 -3.35 17.98 6.82
N PRO A 237 -2.52 18.75 7.57
CA PRO A 237 -1.74 18.25 8.70
C PRO A 237 -2.37 18.47 10.08
N LYS A 238 -3.55 19.10 10.20
CA LYS A 238 -4.10 19.39 11.55
C LYS A 238 -4.37 18.14 12.39
N ASP A 239 -4.51 16.98 11.75
CA ASP A 239 -4.69 15.69 12.41
C ASP A 239 -3.62 14.63 12.08
N GLN A 240 -2.57 14.98 11.31
CA GLN A 240 -1.49 14.04 10.99
C GLN A 240 -0.32 14.23 11.96
N GLY A 241 -0.01 13.17 12.71
CA GLY A 241 0.92 13.21 13.84
C GLY A 241 2.36 13.65 13.49
N PRO A 242 3.22 13.85 14.50
CA PRO A 242 4.58 14.37 14.35
C PRO A 242 5.46 13.55 13.37
N THR A 243 5.12 12.28 13.14
CA THR A 243 5.76 11.40 12.15
C THR A 243 5.70 11.96 10.73
N PHE A 244 4.53 12.44 10.28
CA PHE A 244 4.36 12.95 8.91
C PHE A 244 5.28 14.15 8.66
N ALA A 245 5.27 15.11 9.58
CA ALA A 245 6.11 16.30 9.50
C ALA A 245 7.60 15.96 9.43
N TYR A 246 8.05 14.94 10.18
CA TYR A 246 9.46 14.52 10.13
C TYR A 246 9.85 13.91 8.78
N LEU A 247 9.11 12.90 8.29
CA LEU A 247 9.41 12.24 7.01
C LEU A 247 9.36 13.25 5.85
N TRP A 248 8.42 14.19 5.94
CA TRP A 248 8.32 15.28 4.99
C TRP A 248 9.53 16.20 5.01
N ASN A 249 9.94 16.66 6.20
CA ASN A 249 11.13 17.50 6.34
C ASN A 249 12.34 16.78 5.76
N GLN A 250 12.53 15.49 6.02
CA GLN A 250 13.63 14.73 5.43
C GLN A 250 13.59 14.68 3.89
N LYS A 251 12.40 14.54 3.30
CA LYS A 251 12.20 14.56 1.86
C LYS A 251 12.51 15.93 1.23
N CYS A 252 12.28 17.02 1.95
CA CYS A 252 12.49 18.38 1.47
C CYS A 252 13.86 18.98 1.86
N SER A 253 14.43 18.57 2.99
CA SER A 253 15.72 19.02 3.54
C SER A 253 16.93 18.39 2.86
N ALA A 254 16.74 17.48 1.89
CA ALA A 254 17.81 17.11 0.96
C ALA A 254 18.40 18.34 0.21
N ASN A 255 17.72 19.50 0.29
CA ASN A 255 18.13 20.79 -0.26
C ASN A 255 18.75 21.77 0.78
N GLU A 256 18.92 21.38 2.05
CA GLU A 256 19.40 22.29 3.12
C GLU A 256 20.81 21.99 3.63
N VAL A 257 21.57 21.10 2.98
CA VAL A 257 22.99 20.92 3.34
C VAL A 257 23.85 21.91 2.56
N ASN A 258 23.82 23.19 2.97
CA ASN A 258 24.94 24.15 2.93
C ASN A 258 24.43 25.58 3.20
N LEU A 259 24.11 25.89 4.46
CA LEU A 259 24.36 27.21 5.00
C LEU A 259 24.95 27.06 6.40
N TRP A 260 26.10 27.73 6.59
CA TRP A 260 27.03 27.78 7.72
C TRP A 260 28.22 26.82 7.67
#